data_AF-A0A4R4YAJ0-F1
#
_entry.id   AF-A0A4R4YAJ0-F1
#
_cell.length_a   1.000
_cell.length_b   1.000
_cell.length_c   1.000
_cell.angle_alpha   90.00
_cell.angle_beta   90.00
_cell.angle_gamma   90.00
#
_symmetry.space_group_name_H-M   'P 1'
#
loop_
_entity.id
_entity.type
_entity.pdbx_description
1 polymer ?
#
loop_
_entity_poly.entity_id
_entity_poly.type
_entity_poly.pdbx_seq_one_letter_code
_entity_poly.pdbx_strand_id
1 'polypeptide(L)' 'MSDYLTYVWRPVTGGRHAFPITATKTPAGKPVVAFCGAETDAGELHDRSEVDWVREDTCMDCWHVLAARP' A
#
# COMPACT_ATOMS: atom_id res chain seq x y z
N MET A 1 7.14 -12.43 12.79
CA MET A 1 5.77 -12.86 12.42
C MET A 1 5.36 -12.14 11.14
N SER A 2 5.73 -12.64 9.96
CA SER A 2 5.39 -12.01 8.67
C SER A 2 5.06 -13.00 7.55
N ASP A 3 5.17 -14.31 7.78
CA ASP A 3 5.24 -15.27 6.66
C ASP A 3 3.88 -15.61 6.03
N TYR A 4 2.78 -15.01 6.53
CA TYR A 4 1.43 -15.22 6.01
C TYR A 4 0.82 -13.99 5.33
N LEU A 5 1.39 -12.80 5.53
CA LEU A 5 0.85 -11.58 4.91
C LEU A 5 1.44 -11.44 3.50
N THR A 6 0.59 -11.57 2.48
CA THR A 6 0.99 -11.38 1.07
C THR A 6 0.92 -9.92 0.63
N TYR A 7 0.16 -9.10 1.35
CA TYR A 7 -0.01 -7.68 1.07
C TYR A 7 -0.22 -6.84 2.33
N VAL A 8 -0.12 -5.52 2.15
CA VAL A 8 -0.39 -4.51 3.16
C VAL A 8 -1.17 -3.36 2.55
N TRP A 9 -2.10 -2.79 3.31
CA TRP A 9 -2.73 -1.51 2.94
C TRP A 9 -1.93 -0.36 3.57
N ARG A 10 -1.73 0.73 2.84
CA ARG A 10 -1.07 1.94 3.35
C ARG A 10 -1.74 3.20 2.81
N PRO A 11 -2.03 4.19 3.68
CA PRO A 11 -2.39 5.52 3.23
C PRO A 11 -1.13 6.17 2.67
N VAL A 12 -1.21 6.57 1.41
CA VAL A 12 -0.16 7.33 0.72
C VAL A 12 -0.84 8.56 0.12
N THR A 13 -0.04 9.47 -0.40
CA THR A 13 -0.57 10.66 -1.08
C THR A 13 -1.50 10.23 -2.21
N GLY A 14 -2.78 10.62 -2.13
CA GLY A 14 -3.79 10.29 -3.13
C GLY A 14 -4.68 9.08 -2.80
N GLY A 15 -4.50 8.45 -1.64
CA GLY A 15 -5.44 7.47 -1.10
C GLY A 15 -4.79 6.31 -0.36
N ARG A 16 -5.63 5.41 0.14
CA ARG A 16 -5.21 4.17 0.77
C ARG A 16 -5.17 3.04 -0.25
N HIS A 17 -3.96 2.57 -0.55
CA HIS A 17 -3.69 1.56 -1.57
C HIS A 17 -3.15 0.26 -0.97
N ALA A 18 -3.28 -0.84 -1.71
CA ALA A 18 -2.72 -2.12 -1.34
C ALA A 18 -1.42 -2.38 -2.10
N PHE A 19 -0.38 -2.79 -1.36
CA PHE A 19 0.96 -3.07 -1.87
C PHE A 19 1.36 -4.52 -1.53
N PRO A 20 2.23 -5.15 -2.34
CA PRO A 20 2.91 -6.38 -1.93
C PRO A 20 3.62 -6.18 -0.59
N ILE A 21 3.63 -7.20 0.29
CA ILE A 21 4.33 -7.07 1.58
C ILE A 21 5.82 -6.79 1.41
N THR A 22 6.41 -7.20 0.28
CA THR A 22 7.83 -6.95 -0.04
C THR A 22 8.12 -5.47 -0.27
N ALA A 23 7.12 -4.65 -0.60
CA ALA A 23 7.28 -3.21 -0.81
C ALA A 23 7.71 -2.49 0.48
N THR A 24 7.34 -3.00 1.67
CA THR A 24 7.75 -2.43 2.96
C THR A 24 9.23 -2.70 3.30
N LYS A 25 9.94 -3.42 2.45
CA LYS A 25 11.39 -3.67 2.58
C LYS A 25 12.20 -2.80 1.61
N THR A 26 11.52 -2.09 0.70
CA THR A 26 12.16 -1.19 -0.25
C THR A 26 12.65 0.06 0.50
N PRO A 27 13.90 0.50 0.29
CA PRO A 27 14.40 1.73 0.91
C PRO A 27 13.62 2.97 0.46
N ALA A 28 13.43 3.95 1.35
CA ALA A 28 12.90 5.27 1.00
C ALA A 28 13.71 5.92 -0.13
N GLY A 29 13.06 6.76 -0.96
CA GLY A 29 13.66 7.31 -2.17
C GLY A 29 13.60 6.37 -3.38
N LYS A 30 12.94 5.21 -3.26
CA LYS A 30 12.73 4.25 -4.34
C LYS A 30 11.23 4.08 -4.60
N PRO A 31 10.82 3.95 -5.87
CA PRO A 31 9.43 3.76 -6.20
C PRO A 31 8.94 2.36 -5.82
N VAL A 32 7.69 2.29 -5.39
CA VAL A 32 6.93 1.05 -5.17
C VAL A 32 5.56 1.19 -5.81
N VAL A 33 5.02 0.06 -6.27
CA VAL A 33 3.80 0.02 -7.07
C VAL A 33 2.68 -0.71 -6.33
N ALA A 34 1.53 -0.05 -6.20
CA ALA A 34 0.31 -0.62 -5.66
C ALA A 34 -0.33 -1.62 -6.64
N PHE A 35 -1.26 -2.44 -6.18
CA PHE A 35 -1.94 -3.39 -7.07
C PHE A 35 -2.82 -2.75 -8.15
N CYS A 36 -3.28 -1.51 -7.94
CA CYS A 36 -3.96 -0.74 -8.99
C CYS A 36 -3.00 -0.09 -10.00
N GLY A 37 -1.68 -0.23 -9.82
CA GLY A 37 -0.65 0.37 -10.67
C GLY A 37 -0.18 1.77 -10.24
N ALA A 38 -0.77 2.35 -9.18
CA ALA A 38 -0.29 3.62 -8.63
C ALA A 38 1.14 3.48 -8.08
N GLU A 39 2.01 4.45 -8.40
CA GLU A 39 3.40 4.49 -7.95
C GLU A 39 3.57 5.56 -6.87
N THR A 40 4.35 5.24 -5.84
CA THR A 40 4.67 6.14 -4.72
C THR A 40 6.10 5.90 -4.25
N ASP A 41 6.65 6.83 -3.48
CA ASP A 41 7.90 6.59 -2.76
C ASP A 41 7.70 5.52 -1.67
N ALA A 42 8.65 4.60 -1.53
CA ALA A 42 8.62 3.56 -0.50
C ALA A 42 8.57 4.14 0.92
N GLY A 43 9.11 5.34 1.14
CA GLY A 43 9.02 6.05 2.40
C GLY A 43 7.58 6.34 2.83
N GLU A 44 6.64 6.50 1.89
CA GLU A 44 5.23 6.70 2.23
C GLU A 44 4.55 5.46 2.81
N LEU A 45 5.15 4.27 2.68
CA LEU A 45 4.62 3.04 3.29
C LEU A 45 4.88 2.95 4.80
N HIS A 46 5.62 3.91 5.36
CA HIS A 46 6.07 3.93 6.74
C HIS A 46 5.63 5.23 7.44
N ASP A 47 5.60 5.19 8.78
CA ASP A 47 5.42 6.36 9.65
C ASP A 47 4.19 7.25 9.36
N ARG A 48 3.12 6.65 8.82
CA ARG A 48 1.85 7.32 8.58
C ARG A 48 1.07 7.52 9.87
N SER A 49 0.47 8.70 10.03
CA SER A 49 -0.32 9.05 11.21
C SER A 49 -1.65 8.31 11.23
N GLU A 50 -2.23 8.08 12.41
CA GLU A 50 -3.58 7.51 12.55
C GLU A 50 -4.64 8.34 11.79
N VAL A 51 -4.42 9.66 11.69
CA VAL A 51 -5.30 10.55 10.94
C VAL A 51 -5.28 10.25 9.45
N ASP A 52 -4.12 9.94 8.87
CA ASP A 52 -4.02 9.53 7.46
C ASP A 52 -4.85 8.27 7.19
N TRP A 53 -4.81 7.31 8.12
CA TRP A 53 -5.56 6.06 8.01
C TRP A 53 -7.07 6.23 8.00
N VAL A 54 -7.56 7.30 8.62
CA VAL A 54 -8.99 7.65 8.69
C VAL A 54 -9.41 8.51 7.51
N ARG A 55 -8.55 9.42 7.05
CA ARG A 55 -8.88 10.42 6.03
C ARG A 55 -8.71 9.93 4.61
N GLU A 56 -7.73 9.07 4.36
CA GLU A 56 -7.46 8.62 3.00
C GLU A 56 -8.48 7.59 2.54
N ASP A 57 -9.17 7.92 1.44
CA ASP A 57 -10.16 7.05 0.82
C ASP A 57 -9.51 5.74 0.37
N THR A 58 -10.24 4.65 0.51
CA THR A 58 -9.71 3.34 0.10
C THR A 58 -9.86 3.13 -1.39
N CYS A 59 -8.76 2.81 -2.07
CA CYS A 59 -8.76 2.53 -3.49
C CYS A 59 -9.55 1.25 -3.81
N MET A 60 -10.68 1.40 -4.49
CA MET A 60 -11.53 0.27 -4.87
C MET A 60 -10.91 -0.61 -5.97
N ASP A 61 -10.05 -0.07 -6.82
CA ASP A 61 -9.33 -0.87 -7.82
C ASP A 61 -8.35 -1.86 -7.18
N CYS A 62 -7.68 -1.45 -6.09
CA CYS A 62 -6.86 -2.35 -5.30
C CYS A 62 -7.72 -3.48 -4.69
N TRP A 63 -8.93 -3.16 -4.23
CA TRP A 63 -9.87 -4.18 -3.74
C TRP A 63 -10.28 -5.16 -4.83
N HIS A 64 -10.64 -4.67 -6.03
CA HIS A 64 -11.01 -5.54 -7.15
C HIS A 64 -9.86 -6.48 -7.55
N VAL A 65 -8.63 -5.98 -7.62
CA VAL A 65 -7.45 -6.82 -7.93
C VAL A 65 -7.22 -7.86 -6.85
N LEU A 66 -7.34 -7.50 -5.57
CA LEU A 66 -7.19 -8.46 -4.47
C LEU A 66 -8.30 -9.51 -4.44
N ALA A 67 -9.55 -9.12 -4.71
CA ALA A 67 -10.69 -10.03 -4.74
C ALA A 67 -10.64 -11.02 -5.92
N ALA A 68 -9.99 -10.64 -7.03
CA ALA A 68 -9.80 -11.51 -8.18
C ALA A 68 -8.62 -12.48 -8.05
N ARG A 69 -7.83 -12.40 -6.97
CA ARG A 69 -6.73 -13.34 -6.74
C ARG A 69 -7.23 -14.69 -6.23
N PRO A 70 -6.67 -15.80 -6.73
CA PRO A 70 -7.01 -17.14 -6.27
C PRO A 70 -6.56 -17.41 -4.82
#